data_AF-A0A1D2RAF7-F1
#
_entry.id   AF-A0A1D2RAF7-F1
#
_cell.length_a   1.000
_cell.length_b   1.000
_cell.length_c   1.000
_cell.angle_alpha   90.00
_cell.angle_beta   90.00
_cell.angle_gamma   90.00
#
_symmetry.space_group_name_H-M   'P 1'
#
loop_
_entity.id
_entity.type
_entity.pdbx_description
1 polymer ?
#
loop_
_entity_poly.entity_id
_entity_poly.type
_entity_poly.pdbx_seq_one_letter_code
_entity_poly.pdbx_strand_id
1 'polypeptide(L)'
;MITEILGIILGAIFVLFIPGYAMTHAIFKGDEIDKIERIALSFALSIASVPLILFYLNLGMGVKINLTNLIVIVFLIVASSLIIRVLRTNKMTL
;
A
#
# COMPACT_ATOMS: atom_id res chain seq x y z
N MET A 1 7.48 -3.34 -27.26
CA MET A 1 8.10 -4.47 -26.52
C MET A 1 8.84 -4.05 -25.26
N ILE A 2 10.02 -3.41 -25.34
CA ILE A 2 10.82 -3.07 -24.13
C ILE A 2 10.08 -2.09 -23.21
N THR A 3 9.48 -1.04 -23.78
CA THR A 3 8.73 -0.02 -23.02
C THR A 3 7.49 -0.60 -22.32
N GLU A 4 6.83 -1.57 -22.94
CA GLU A 4 5.65 -2.26 -22.37
C GLU A 4 6.05 -3.13 -21.18
N ILE A 5 7.14 -3.90 -21.33
CA ILE A 5 7.68 -4.74 -20.25
C ILE A 5 8.07 -3.87 -19.05
N LEU A 6 8.75 -2.75 -19.30
CA LEU A 6 9.08 -1.79 -18.26
C LEU A 6 7.82 -1.26 -17.55
N GLY A 7 6.77 -0.92 -18.30
CA GLY A 7 5.50 -0.47 -17.72
C GLY A 7 4.84 -1.51 -16.81
N ILE A 8 4.86 -2.79 -17.21
CA ILE A 8 4.30 -3.89 -16.42
C ILE A 8 5.09 -4.09 -15.13
N ILE A 9 6.43 -4.11 -15.21
CA ILE A 9 7.29 -4.31 -14.03
C ILE A 9 7.13 -3.15 -13.05
N LEU A 10 7.18 -1.91 -13.54
CA LEU A 10 7.02 -0.72 -12.71
C LEU A 10 5.63 -0.64 -12.10
N GLY A 11 4.58 -0.95 -12.87
CA GLY A 11 3.21 -1.02 -12.38
C GLY A 11 3.05 -2.10 -11.30
N ALA A 12 3.62 -3.28 -11.51
CA ALA A 12 3.58 -4.35 -10.53
C ALA A 12 4.28 -3.95 -9.21
N ILE A 13 5.46 -3.34 -9.28
CA ILE A 13 6.18 -2.84 -8.09
C ILE A 13 5.36 -1.73 -7.40
N PHE A 14 4.80 -0.79 -8.18
CA PHE A 14 4.00 0.31 -7.66
C PHE A 14 2.79 -0.20 -6.85
N VAL A 15 2.08 -1.18 -7.40
CA VAL A 15 0.87 -1.73 -6.77
C VAL A 15 1.22 -2.71 -5.65
N LEU A 16 2.15 -3.64 -5.86
CA LEU A 16 2.43 -4.74 -4.93
C LEU A 16 3.38 -4.37 -3.78
N PHE A 17 4.19 -3.33 -3.92
CA PHE A 17 5.20 -3.01 -2.89
C PHE A 17 4.89 -1.71 -2.14
N ILE A 18 4.63 -0.61 -2.87
CA ILE A 18 4.53 0.73 -2.26
C ILE A 18 3.45 0.85 -1.17
N PRO A 19 2.17 0.48 -1.42
CA PRO A 19 1.14 0.63 -0.39
C PRO A 19 1.41 -0.25 0.84
N GLY A 20 1.88 -1.47 0.63
CA GLY A 20 2.23 -2.36 1.73
C GLY A 20 3.44 -1.86 2.53
N TYR A 21 4.46 -1.33 1.86
CA TYR A 21 5.62 -0.73 2.52
C TYR A 21 5.23 0.49 3.36
N ALA A 22 4.31 1.34 2.86
CA ALA A 22 3.74 2.43 3.64
C ALA A 22 3.01 1.91 4.89
N MET A 23 2.18 0.87 4.74
CA MET A 23 1.48 0.24 5.87
C MET A 23 2.44 -0.35 6.91
N THR A 24 3.54 -1.00 6.50
CA THR A 24 4.52 -1.53 7.48
C THR A 24 5.08 -0.45 8.38
N HIS A 25 5.22 0.79 7.90
CA HIS A 25 5.70 1.92 8.71
C HIS A 25 4.62 2.58 9.56
N ALA A 26 3.36 2.45 9.15
CA ALA A 26 2.24 2.87 9.97
C ALA A 26 2.03 1.91 11.15
N ILE A 27 2.12 0.61 10.89
CA ILE A 27 1.85 -0.47 11.85
C ILE A 27 3.06 -0.71 12.76
N PHE A 28 4.23 -0.97 12.18
CA PHE A 28 5.42 -1.39 12.92
C PHE A 28 6.42 -0.24 13.11
N LYS A 29 6.96 -0.12 14.33
CA LYS A 29 8.09 0.77 14.64
C LYS A 29 9.39 0.23 13.99
N GLY A 30 10.45 1.05 14.04
CA GLY A 30 11.70 0.76 13.32
C GLY A 30 12.46 -0.46 13.84
N ASP A 31 12.27 -0.81 15.11
CA ASP A 31 12.93 -1.87 15.87
C ASP A 31 12.05 -3.12 16.07
N GLU A 32 10.76 -3.06 15.70
CA GLU A 32 9.82 -4.18 15.90
C GLU A 32 9.98 -5.30 14.85
N ILE A 33 10.49 -4.99 13.67
CA ILE A 33 10.70 -5.94 12.57
C ILE A 33 12.00 -5.62 11.82
N ASP A 34 12.68 -6.66 11.36
CA ASP A 34 13.90 -6.51 10.58
C ASP A 34 13.63 -6.03 9.14
N LYS A 35 14.70 -5.82 8.35
CA LYS A 35 14.58 -5.34 6.96
C LYS A 35 13.94 -6.38 6.03
N ILE A 36 14.22 -7.67 6.23
CA ILE A 36 13.73 -8.76 5.38
C ILE A 36 12.25 -9.00 5.66
N GLU A 37 11.87 -9.07 6.94
CA GLU A 37 10.49 -9.12 7.43
C GLU A 37 9.69 -7.93 6.89
N ARG A 38 10.26 -6.72 6.95
CA ARG A 38 9.59 -5.53 6.39
C ARG A 38 9.34 -5.65 4.90
N ILE A 39 10.29 -6.17 4.12
CA ILE A 39 10.10 -6.40 2.69
C ILE A 39 9.01 -7.45 2.45
N ALA A 40 9.07 -8.59 3.15
CA ALA A 40 8.09 -9.67 3.02
C ALA A 40 6.67 -9.21 3.39
N LEU A 41 6.53 -8.50 4.52
CA LEU A 41 5.27 -7.94 4.98
C LEU A 41 4.73 -6.85 4.04
N SER A 42 5.60 -6.11 3.35
CA SER A 42 5.15 -5.13 2.35
C SER A 42 4.40 -5.80 1.21
N PHE A 43 4.92 -6.91 0.68
CA PHE A 43 4.22 -7.67 -0.34
C PHE A 43 2.92 -8.28 0.21
N ALA A 44 2.98 -8.92 1.37
CA ALA A 44 1.81 -9.54 1.99
C ALA A 44 0.68 -8.54 2.26
N LEU A 45 1.00 -7.39 2.86
CA LEU A 45 0.03 -6.33 3.15
C LEU A 45 -0.57 -5.73 1.89
N SER A 46 0.18 -5.55 0.81
CA SER A 46 -0.39 -5.04 -0.44
C SER A 46 -1.30 -6.07 -1.11
N ILE A 47 -0.84 -7.32 -1.25
CA ILE A 47 -1.62 -8.41 -1.84
C ILE A 47 -2.92 -8.64 -1.06
N ALA A 48 -2.90 -8.45 0.25
CA ALA A 48 -4.11 -8.49 1.07
C ALA A 48 -4.97 -7.22 0.87
N SER A 49 -4.42 -6.03 1.11
CA SER A 49 -5.21 -4.80 1.22
C SER A 49 -5.75 -4.29 -0.12
N VAL A 50 -4.92 -4.23 -1.16
CA VAL A 50 -5.29 -3.59 -2.44
C VAL A 50 -6.43 -4.35 -3.13
N PRO A 51 -6.34 -5.67 -3.37
CA PRO A 51 -7.44 -6.43 -3.97
C PRO A 51 -8.68 -6.46 -3.08
N LEU A 52 -8.52 -6.57 -1.75
CA LEU A 52 -9.64 -6.66 -0.83
C LEU A 52 -10.45 -5.37 -0.79
N ILE A 53 -9.79 -4.20 -0.74
CA ILE A 53 -10.45 -2.90 -0.79
C ILE A 53 -11.15 -2.70 -2.15
N LEU A 54 -10.46 -2.99 -3.26
CA LEU A 54 -11.05 -2.93 -4.60
C LEU A 54 -12.29 -3.82 -4.71
N PHE A 55 -12.21 -5.04 -4.19
CA PHE A 55 -13.29 -6.03 -4.22
C PHE A 55 -14.49 -5.57 -3.41
N TYR A 56 -14.29 -5.13 -2.16
CA TYR A 56 -15.38 -4.63 -1.33
C TYR A 56 -16.03 -3.36 -1.89
N LEU A 57 -15.24 -2.43 -2.44
CA LEU A 57 -15.77 -1.24 -3.10
C LEU A 57 -16.53 -1.59 -4.39
N ASN A 58 -16.06 -2.60 -5.11
CA ASN A 58 -16.75 -3.10 -6.29
C ASN A 58 -18.10 -3.74 -5.94
N LEU A 59 -18.14 -4.60 -4.92
CA LEU A 59 -19.37 -5.27 -4.50
C LEU A 59 -20.35 -4.34 -3.78
N GLY A 60 -19.88 -3.49 -2.88
CA GLY A 60 -20.74 -2.69 -2.01
C GLY A 60 -21.17 -1.36 -2.61
N MET A 61 -20.27 -0.67 -3.31
CA MET A 61 -20.50 0.69 -3.83
C MET A 61 -20.57 0.73 -5.37
N GLY A 62 -20.45 -0.42 -6.05
CA GLY A 62 -20.47 -0.49 -7.51
C GLY A 62 -19.25 0.15 -8.17
N VAL A 63 -18.15 0.36 -7.42
CA VAL A 63 -16.93 0.98 -7.95
C VAL A 63 -16.32 0.04 -8.99
N LYS A 64 -16.15 0.52 -10.23
CA LYS A 64 -15.58 -0.30 -11.30
C LYS A 64 -14.10 -0.57 -11.02
N ILE A 65 -13.67 -1.81 -11.24
CA ILE A 65 -12.24 -2.15 -11.18
C ILE A 65 -11.59 -1.66 -12.48
N ASN A 66 -11.05 -0.46 -12.43
CA ASN A 66 -10.32 0.16 -13.52
C ASN A 66 -9.00 0.77 -12.99
N LEU A 67 -8.13 1.17 -13.91
CA LEU A 67 -6.82 1.72 -13.56
C LEU A 67 -6.92 2.97 -12.68
N THR A 68 -7.88 3.86 -12.97
CA THR A 68 -8.10 5.09 -12.21
C THR A 68 -8.43 4.81 -10.75
N ASN A 69 -9.41 3.94 -10.48
CA ASN A 69 -9.83 3.61 -9.13
C ASN A 69 -8.74 2.85 -8.38
N LEU A 70 -7.99 1.99 -9.06
CA LEU A 70 -6.83 1.32 -8.49
C LEU A 70 -5.78 2.32 -8.01
N ILE A 71 -5.42 3.31 -8.84
CA ILE A 71 -4.45 4.36 -8.47
C ILE A 71 -4.97 5.17 -7.28
N VAL A 72 -6.24 5.58 -7.28
CA VAL A 72 -6.86 6.31 -6.18
C VAL A 72 -6.80 5.50 -4.87
N ILE A 73 -7.12 4.22 -4.91
CA ILE A 73 -7.10 3.34 -3.73
C ILE A 73 -5.68 3.19 -3.19
N VAL A 74 -4.69 2.91 -4.06
CA VAL A 74 -3.28 2.82 -3.67
C VAL A 74 -2.83 4.14 -3.02
N PHE A 75 -3.20 5.28 -3.60
CA PHE A 75 -2.87 6.59 -3.06
C PHE A 75 -3.49 6.83 -1.68
N LEU A 76 -4.76 6.47 -1.49
CA LEU A 76 -5.45 6.59 -0.20
C LEU A 76 -4.82 5.69 0.89
N ILE A 77 -4.40 4.48 0.54
CA ILE A 77 -3.69 3.58 1.48
C ILE A 77 -2.36 4.19 1.90
N VAL A 78 -1.58 4.72 0.96
CA VAL A 78 -0.30 5.37 1.26
C VAL A 78 -0.52 6.63 2.11
N ALA A 79 -1.44 7.50 1.72
CA ALA A 79 -1.73 8.75 2.44
C ALA A 79 -2.19 8.47 3.88
N SER A 80 -3.13 7.54 4.07
CA SER A 80 -3.60 7.14 5.40
C SER A 80 -2.48 6.55 6.25
N SER A 81 -1.62 5.70 5.68
CA SER A 81 -0.46 5.14 6.37
C SER A 81 0.54 6.23 6.82
N LEU A 82 0.81 7.22 5.98
CA LEU A 82 1.67 8.35 6.32
C LEU A 82 1.05 9.22 7.41
N ILE A 83 -0.25 9.50 7.33
CA ILE A 83 -0.98 10.26 8.36
C ILE A 83 -0.88 9.53 9.71
N ILE A 84 -1.14 8.22 9.74
CA ILE A 84 -1.03 7.41 10.96
C ILE A 84 0.39 7.49 11.53
N ARG A 85 1.41 7.37 10.68
CA ARG A 85 2.81 7.48 11.09
C ARG A 85 3.11 8.84 11.72
N VAL A 86 2.70 9.95 11.09
CA VAL A 86 2.93 11.31 11.60
C VAL A 86 2.20 11.53 12.93
N LEU A 87 0.94 11.10 13.03
CA LEU A 87 0.17 11.20 14.26
C LEU A 87 0.79 10.39 15.41
N ARG A 88 1.40 9.24 15.11
CA ARG A 88 2.12 8.42 16.09
C ARG A 88 3.38 9.12 16.58
N THR A 89 4.15 9.75 15.69
CA THR A 89 5.36 10.51 16.07
C THR A 89 5.03 11.70 16.96
N ASN A 90 3.96 12.45 16.66
CA ASN A 90 3.58 13.62 17.45
C ASN A 90 3.12 13.27 18.88
N LYS A 91 2.49 12.10 19.08
CA LYS A 91 2.09 11.65 20.43
C LYS A 91 3.27 11.23 21.33
N MET A 92 4.48 11.06 20.80
CA MET A 92 5.67 10.68 21.57
C MET A 92 6.55 11.88 21.96
N THR A 93 6.12 13.12 21.68
CA THR A 93 6.86 14.37 21.96
C THR A 93 6.17 15.30 22.95
N LEU A 94 5.07 14.86 23.57
CA LEU A 94 4.40 15.51 24.71
C LEU A 94 4.50 14.60 25.93
#